data_AF-A0A6C0LAT5-F1
#
_entry.id   AF-A0A6C0LAT5-F1
#
_cell.length_a   1.000
_cell.length_b   1.000
_cell.length_c   1.000
_cell.angle_alpha   90.00
_cell.angle_beta   90.00
_cell.angle_gamma   90.00
#
_symmetry.space_group_name_H-M   'P 1'
#
loop_
_entity.id
_entity.type
_entity.pdbx_description
1 polymer ?
#
loop_
_entity_poly.entity_id
_entity_poly.type
_entity_poly.pdbx_seq_one_letter_code
_entity_poly.pdbx_strand_id
1 'polypeptide(L)'
;MDVFYLIVLGIAAVLLIIILAFIGVGMRKHGGGGPWPPVESTCPDYWSIDPSDKNYCLIPPSGSRNVGSIYSGGSVSSTFAQSKGYDAINNRINLNDPYYITCNKQKWAKKWGIYWDGYTNYNGCDAPK
;
A
#
# COMPACT_ATOMS: atom_id res chain seq x y z
N MET A 1 -44.92 37.60 21.83
CA MET A 1 -44.73 36.38 21.03
C MET A 1 -45.82 35.40 21.46
N ASP A 2 -46.78 35.12 20.59
CA ASP A 2 -47.84 34.16 20.93
C ASP A 2 -47.26 32.78 21.22
N VAL A 3 -47.91 32.06 22.14
CA VAL A 3 -47.54 30.71 22.56
C VAL A 3 -47.38 29.77 21.34
N PHE A 4 -48.17 30.00 20.29
CA PHE A 4 -48.07 29.30 19.02
C PHE A 4 -46.68 29.42 18.37
N TYR A 5 -46.12 30.63 18.24
CA TYR A 5 -44.81 30.83 17.62
C TYR A 5 -43.68 30.23 18.45
N LEU A 6 -43.80 30.27 19.78
CA LEU A 6 -42.84 29.66 20.70
C LEU A 6 -42.78 28.14 20.55
N ILE A 7 -43.94 27.48 20.40
CA ILE A 7 -44.03 26.04 20.17
C ILE A 7 -43.41 25.66 18.82
N VAL A 8 -43.74 26.39 17.75
CA VAL A 8 -43.20 26.12 16.40
C VAL A 8 -41.68 26.26 16.37
N LEU A 9 -41.16 27.34 16.98
CA LEU A 9 -39.73 27.62 17.01
C LEU A 9 -38.97 26.61 17.89
N GLY A 10 -39.59 26.14 18.97
CA GLY A 10 -39.06 25.05 19.79
C GLY A 10 -38.96 23.72 19.05
N ILE A 11 -40.01 23.31 18.33
CA ILE A 11 -40.01 22.07 17.53
C ILE A 11 -38.96 22.14 16.42
N ALA A 12 -38.86 23.28 15.72
CA ALA A 12 -37.88 23.47 14.66
C ALA A 12 -36.44 23.39 15.18
N ALA A 13 -36.15 23.97 16.35
CA ALA A 13 -34.83 23.90 16.97
C ALA A 13 -34.45 22.47 17.39
N VAL A 14 -35.39 21.70 17.97
CA VAL A 14 -35.15 20.30 18.34
C VAL A 14 -34.89 19.43 17.12
N LEU A 15 -35.68 19.59 16.05
CA LEU A 15 -35.45 18.87 14.79
C LEU A 15 -34.08 19.19 14.19
N LEU A 16 -33.68 20.46 14.20
CA LEU A 16 -32.37 20.89 13.70
C LEU A 16 -31.22 20.21 14.45
N ILE A 17 -31.31 20.14 15.79
CA ILE A 17 -30.29 19.49 16.63
C ILE A 17 -30.18 18.00 16.31
N ILE A 18 -31.32 17.31 16.10
CA ILE A 18 -31.34 15.88 15.76
C ILE A 18 -30.68 15.63 14.41
N ILE A 19 -30.97 16.45 13.39
CA ILE A 19 -30.38 16.31 12.05
C ILE A 19 -28.86 16.53 12.11
N LEU A 20 -28.39 17.56 12.82
CA LEU A 20 -26.96 17.83 12.98
C LEU A 20 -26.24 16.72 13.74
N ALA A 21 -26.88 16.12 14.76
CA ALA A 21 -26.32 14.98 15.48
C ALA A 21 -26.15 13.76 14.57
N PHE A 22 -27.13 13.46 13.71
CA PHE A 22 -27.05 12.37 12.74
C PHE A 22 -25.89 12.57 11.75
N ILE A 23 -25.75 13.76 11.18
CA ILE A 23 -24.67 14.10 10.25
C ILE A 23 -23.31 13.99 10.96
N GLY A 24 -23.21 14.53 12.18
CA GLY A 24 -21.98 14.49 12.97
C GLY A 24 -21.53 13.06 13.32
N VAL A 25 -22.46 12.17 13.64
CA VAL A 25 -22.16 10.75 13.87
C VAL A 25 -21.78 10.03 12.58
N GLY A 26 -22.44 10.34 11.46
CA GLY A 26 -22.12 9.79 10.15
C GLY A 26 -20.68 10.11 9.71
N MET A 27 -20.25 11.35 9.90
CA MET A 27 -18.88 11.79 9.56
C MET A 27 -17.81 11.10 10.41
N ARG A 28 -18.08 10.78 11.68
CA ARG A 28 -17.13 10.05 12.54
C ARG A 28 -16.82 8.65 12.04
N LYS A 29 -17.75 8.02 11.32
CA LYS A 29 -17.56 6.67 10.74
C LYS A 29 -16.75 6.68 9.44
N HIS A 30 -16.46 7.85 8.87
CA HIS A 30 -15.58 8.00 7.70
C HIS A 30 -14.15 8.39 8.09
N GLY A 31 -13.76 8.12 9.33
CA GLY A 31 -12.40 8.33 9.84
C GLY A 31 -11.49 7.17 9.47
N GLY A 32 -10.76 7.34 8.37
CA GLY A 32 -9.67 6.45 7.94
C GLY A 32 -10.07 5.60 6.75
N GLY A 33 -9.81 6.11 5.54
CA GLY A 33 -9.73 5.24 4.37
C GLY A 33 -8.83 4.05 4.70
N GLY A 34 -9.20 2.87 4.19
CA GLY A 34 -8.41 1.65 4.38
C GLY A 34 -6.94 1.83 4.00
N PRO A 35 -6.09 0.82 4.29
CA PRO A 35 -4.66 0.89 4.00
C PRO A 35 -4.41 1.39 2.57
N TRP A 36 -3.57 2.41 2.44
CA TRP A 36 -3.26 3.03 1.16
C TRP A 36 -1.90 2.51 0.66
N PRO A 37 -1.73 2.26 -0.65
CA PRO A 37 -2.70 2.44 -1.75
C PRO A 37 -3.70 1.26 -1.94
N PRO A 38 -4.87 1.50 -2.59
CA PRO A 38 -5.89 0.47 -2.82
C PRO A 38 -5.57 -0.49 -3.99
N VAL A 39 -4.58 -0.14 -4.82
CA VAL A 39 -4.10 -0.97 -5.92
C VAL A 39 -2.60 -1.12 -5.76
N GLU A 40 -2.12 -2.34 -5.89
CA GLU A 40 -0.72 -2.70 -5.80
C GLU A 40 -0.26 -3.35 -7.10
N SER A 41 0.94 -3.00 -7.55
CA SER A 41 1.54 -3.56 -8.76
C SER A 41 2.20 -4.92 -8.46
N THR A 42 2.18 -5.85 -9.42
CA THR A 42 2.73 -7.21 -9.21
C THR A 42 4.25 -7.22 -9.06
N CYS A 43 4.94 -6.31 -9.74
CA CYS A 43 6.40 -6.18 -9.73
C CYS A 43 6.80 -4.76 -9.31
N PRO A 44 8.04 -4.58 -8.80
CA PRO A 44 8.56 -3.26 -8.49
C PRO A 44 8.54 -2.31 -9.68
N ASP A 45 8.57 -1.01 -9.41
CA ASP A 45 8.45 0.01 -10.46
C ASP A 45 9.61 -0.14 -11.46
N TYR A 46 9.34 -0.03 -12.76
CA TYR A 46 10.31 -0.27 -13.84
C TYR A 46 10.81 -1.72 -14.00
N TRP A 47 10.34 -2.67 -13.19
CA TRP A 47 10.62 -4.09 -13.41
C TRP A 47 9.56 -4.68 -14.34
N SER A 48 9.96 -5.62 -15.18
CA SER A 48 9.05 -6.28 -16.12
C SER A 48 8.57 -7.60 -15.55
N ILE A 49 7.30 -7.93 -15.78
CA ILE A 49 6.78 -9.27 -15.52
C ILE A 49 7.41 -10.24 -16.54
N ASP A 50 7.83 -11.41 -16.08
CA ASP A 50 8.38 -12.44 -16.96
C ASP A 50 7.29 -12.94 -17.94
N PRO A 51 7.56 -12.94 -19.26
CA PRO A 51 6.57 -13.34 -20.27
C PRO A 51 6.22 -14.84 -20.22
N SER A 52 7.11 -15.67 -19.65
CA SER A 52 6.93 -17.12 -19.53
C SER A 52 6.15 -17.50 -18.27
N ASP A 53 6.30 -16.73 -17.19
CA ASP A 53 5.57 -16.95 -15.93
C ASP A 53 5.27 -15.62 -15.23
N LYS A 54 3.99 -15.27 -15.19
CA LYS A 54 3.51 -13.99 -14.62
C LYS A 54 3.77 -13.83 -13.12
N ASN A 55 4.20 -14.88 -12.42
CA ASN A 55 4.56 -14.80 -11.01
C ASN A 55 5.97 -14.24 -10.76
N TYR A 56 6.79 -14.20 -11.81
CA TYR A 56 8.16 -13.72 -11.71
C TYR A 56 8.30 -12.30 -12.25
N CYS A 57 9.18 -11.56 -11.58
CA CYS A 57 9.64 -10.26 -12.02
C CYS A 57 11.09 -10.40 -12.52
N LEU A 58 11.35 -9.93 -13.73
CA LEU A 58 12.69 -9.90 -14.31
C LEU A 58 13.52 -8.85 -13.58
N ILE A 59 14.74 -9.22 -13.16
CA ILE A 59 15.64 -8.30 -12.48
C ILE A 59 16.31 -7.41 -13.54
N PRO A 60 16.09 -6.08 -13.50
CA PRO A 60 16.69 -5.17 -14.48
C PRO A 60 18.22 -5.16 -14.35
N PRO A 61 18.98 -5.00 -15.45
CA PRO A 61 20.45 -5.05 -15.43
C PRO A 61 21.06 -3.93 -14.57
N SER A 62 22.30 -4.11 -14.14
CA SER A 62 23.01 -3.13 -13.29
C SER A 62 23.04 -1.75 -13.94
N GLY A 63 22.76 -0.70 -13.16
CA GLY A 63 22.67 0.68 -13.66
C GLY A 63 21.30 1.08 -14.23
N SER A 64 20.34 0.15 -14.30
CA SER A 64 18.95 0.48 -14.65
C SER A 64 18.26 1.31 -13.57
N ARG A 65 17.11 1.90 -13.91
CA ARG A 65 16.26 2.57 -12.92
C ARG A 65 15.78 1.56 -11.87
N ASN A 66 15.69 2.03 -10.63
CA ASN A 66 15.08 1.29 -9.53
C ASN A 66 15.70 -0.09 -9.22
N VAL A 67 17.04 -0.19 -9.32
CA VAL A 67 17.79 -1.40 -8.93
C VAL A 67 18.37 -1.32 -7.52
N GLY A 68 18.27 -0.17 -6.85
CA GLY A 68 18.69 0.00 -5.46
C GLY A 68 20.09 -0.57 -5.18
N SER A 69 20.23 -1.32 -4.09
CA SER A 69 21.47 -1.97 -3.64
C SER A 69 21.58 -3.46 -4.01
N ILE A 70 20.86 -3.92 -5.05
CA ILE A 70 20.85 -5.34 -5.44
C ILE A 70 22.14 -5.79 -6.13
N TYR A 71 22.96 -4.85 -6.61
CA TYR A 71 24.20 -5.12 -7.33
C TYR A 71 25.43 -4.81 -6.47
N SER A 72 26.46 -5.65 -6.58
CA SER A 72 27.80 -5.42 -6.04
C SER A 72 28.84 -5.77 -7.12
N GLY A 73 29.67 -4.80 -7.50
CA GLY A 73 30.67 -5.00 -8.56
C GLY A 73 30.07 -5.35 -9.93
N GLY A 74 28.85 -4.89 -10.24
CA GLY A 74 28.15 -5.15 -11.50
C GLY A 74 27.43 -6.51 -11.58
N SER A 75 27.60 -7.37 -10.57
CA SER A 75 26.85 -8.63 -10.44
C SER A 75 25.81 -8.53 -9.34
N VAL A 76 24.76 -9.35 -9.41
CA VAL A 76 23.76 -9.43 -8.34
C VAL A 76 24.48 -9.81 -7.05
N SER A 77 24.28 -9.02 -5.99
CA SER A 77 24.92 -9.20 -4.70
C SER A 77 24.58 -10.58 -4.12
N SER A 78 25.56 -11.25 -3.52
CA SER A 78 25.34 -12.53 -2.83
C SER A 78 24.31 -12.42 -1.69
N THR A 79 24.20 -11.25 -1.07
CA THR A 79 23.18 -10.99 -0.05
C THR A 79 21.79 -10.81 -0.66
N PHE A 80 21.70 -10.27 -1.87
CA PHE A 80 20.43 -10.17 -2.61
C PHE A 80 19.98 -11.54 -3.10
N ALA A 81 20.93 -12.36 -3.57
CA ALA A 81 20.67 -13.72 -4.04
C ALA A 81 20.08 -14.65 -2.96
N GLN A 82 20.15 -14.26 -1.68
CA GLN A 82 19.47 -14.95 -0.58
C GLN A 82 18.00 -14.56 -0.42
N SER A 83 17.50 -13.60 -1.21
CA SER A 83 16.08 -13.26 -1.23
C SER A 83 15.25 -14.47 -1.64
N LYS A 84 14.17 -14.74 -0.91
CA LYS A 84 13.31 -15.88 -1.21
C LYS A 84 12.73 -15.74 -2.61
N GLY A 85 12.64 -16.85 -3.35
CA GLY A 85 12.10 -16.83 -4.72
C GLY A 85 13.03 -16.24 -5.77
N TYR A 86 14.28 -15.88 -5.44
CA TYR A 86 15.29 -15.53 -6.43
C TYR A 86 15.69 -16.77 -7.26
N ASP A 87 15.63 -16.63 -8.58
CA ASP A 87 16.05 -17.62 -9.56
C ASP A 87 17.28 -17.08 -10.29
N ALA A 88 18.45 -17.62 -9.92
CA ALA A 88 19.73 -17.22 -10.47
C ALA A 88 19.93 -17.64 -11.94
N ILE A 89 19.22 -18.69 -12.40
CA ILE A 89 19.39 -19.22 -13.76
C ILE A 89 18.76 -18.25 -14.76
N ASN A 90 17.57 -17.74 -14.43
CA ASN A 90 16.79 -16.86 -15.30
C ASN A 90 16.86 -15.37 -14.88
N ASN A 91 17.64 -15.04 -13.86
CA ASN A 91 17.78 -13.69 -13.28
C ASN A 91 16.43 -13.01 -13.02
N ARG A 92 15.59 -13.68 -12.24
CA ARG A 92 14.23 -13.24 -11.91
C ARG A 92 13.89 -13.55 -10.47
N ILE A 93 12.83 -12.96 -9.94
CA ILE A 93 12.38 -13.19 -8.56
C ILE A 93 10.87 -13.37 -8.49
N ASN A 94 10.43 -14.40 -7.76
CA ASN A 94 9.01 -14.63 -7.48
C ASN A 94 8.59 -13.84 -6.23
N LEU A 95 8.01 -12.66 -6.45
CA LEU A 95 7.47 -11.83 -5.39
C LEU A 95 6.00 -12.15 -5.05
N ASN A 96 5.41 -13.16 -5.70
CA ASN A 96 4.08 -13.70 -5.38
C ASN A 96 4.12 -14.94 -4.48
N ASP A 97 5.31 -15.37 -4.04
CA ASP A 97 5.45 -16.44 -3.04
C ASP A 97 4.65 -16.11 -1.76
N PRO A 98 4.02 -17.10 -1.09
CA PRO A 98 3.27 -16.87 0.15
C PRO A 98 4.03 -16.15 1.28
N TYR A 99 5.36 -16.17 1.25
CA TYR A 99 6.20 -15.37 2.14
C TYR A 99 6.04 -13.86 1.93
N TYR A 100 5.83 -13.42 0.69
CA TYR A 100 5.71 -12.02 0.30
C TYR A 100 4.29 -11.49 0.51
N ILE A 101 3.82 -11.53 1.76
CA ILE A 101 2.69 -10.72 2.20
C ILE A 101 3.04 -9.22 2.10
N THR A 102 2.04 -8.33 2.10
CA THR A 102 2.18 -6.88 1.90
C THR A 102 3.32 -6.26 2.72
N CYS A 103 3.42 -6.60 4.01
CA CYS A 103 4.48 -6.07 4.88
C CYS A 103 5.87 -6.64 4.61
N ASN A 104 5.96 -7.88 4.14
CA ASN A 104 7.23 -8.48 3.78
C ASN A 104 7.72 -7.94 2.43
N LYS A 105 6.80 -7.67 1.48
CA LYS A 105 7.09 -6.94 0.24
C LYS A 105 7.63 -5.55 0.55
N GLN A 106 6.95 -4.80 1.42
CA GLN A 106 7.42 -3.48 1.86
C GLN A 106 8.81 -3.54 2.51
N LYS A 107 9.02 -4.45 3.47
CA LYS A 107 10.32 -4.59 4.15
C LYS A 107 11.44 -4.97 3.18
N TRP A 108 11.17 -5.89 2.25
CA TRP A 108 12.12 -6.29 1.23
C TRP A 108 12.47 -5.13 0.30
N ALA A 109 11.46 -4.39 -0.19
CA ALA A 109 11.66 -3.23 -1.06
C ALA A 109 12.47 -2.14 -0.36
N LYS A 110 12.10 -1.79 0.89
CA LYS A 110 12.85 -0.82 1.73
C LYS A 110 14.28 -1.28 2.01
N LYS A 111 14.50 -2.56 2.31
CA LYS A 111 15.84 -3.13 2.58
C LYS A 111 16.79 -2.94 1.40
N TRP A 112 16.28 -3.12 0.18
CA TRP A 112 17.08 -3.03 -1.04
C TRP A 112 17.05 -1.65 -1.70
N GLY A 113 16.32 -0.69 -1.12
CA GLY A 113 16.15 0.65 -1.72
C GLY A 113 15.43 0.60 -3.08
N ILE A 114 14.49 -0.33 -3.24
CA ILE A 114 13.68 -0.51 -4.43
C ILE A 114 12.33 0.18 -4.19
N TYR A 115 11.93 1.06 -5.10
CA TYR A 115 10.60 1.65 -5.18
C TYR A 115 9.58 0.63 -5.71
N TRP A 116 8.44 0.56 -5.05
CA TRP A 116 7.38 -0.33 -5.45
C TRP A 116 6.07 0.31 -5.05
N ASP A 117 5.39 0.89 -6.04
CA ASP A 117 4.09 1.50 -5.84
C ASP A 117 3.07 0.44 -5.44
N GLY A 118 2.40 0.65 -4.31
CA GLY A 118 1.66 -0.42 -3.64
C GLY A 118 2.19 -0.76 -2.26
N TYR A 119 3.52 -0.82 -2.11
CA TYR A 119 4.16 -1.46 -0.97
C TYR A 119 5.14 -0.55 -0.24
N THR A 120 6.01 0.16 -0.95
CA THR A 120 7.01 1.03 -0.30
C THR A 120 6.38 2.14 0.53
N ASN A 121 5.30 2.70 0.01
CA ASN A 121 4.45 3.74 0.59
C ASN A 121 3.29 3.18 1.45
N TYR A 122 3.18 1.86 1.59
CA TYR A 122 2.08 1.22 2.32
C TYR A 122 2.11 1.56 3.81
N ASN A 123 1.02 2.10 4.34
CA ASN A 123 0.94 2.56 5.74
C ASN A 123 0.34 1.54 6.71
N GLY A 124 -0.21 0.42 6.21
CA GLY A 124 -0.90 -0.57 7.05
C GLY A 124 0.01 -1.53 7.82
N CYS A 125 1.33 -1.47 7.65
CA CYS A 125 2.28 -2.35 8.34
C CYS A 125 2.87 -1.76 9.61
N ASP A 126 2.80 -0.44 9.76
CA ASP A 126 3.33 0.31 10.91
C ASP A 126 2.21 0.66 11.93
N ALA A 127 0.95 0.31 11.65
CA ALA A 127 -0.17 0.52 12.55
C ALA A 127 -0.21 -0.57 13.64
N PRO A 128 -0.29 -0.21 14.94
CA PRO A 128 -0.63 -1.18 15.97
C PRO A 128 -2.01 -1.74 15.66
N LYS A 129 -2.10 -3.07 15.56
CA LYS A 129 -3.37 -3.78 15.44
C LYS A 129 -4.19 -3.65 16.72
#